data_AF-A0A2H9LQL7-F1
#
_entry.id   AF-A0A2H9LQL7-F1
#
_cell.length_a   1.000
_cell.length_b   1.000
_cell.length_c   1.000
_cell.angle_alpha   90.00
_cell.angle_beta   90.00
_cell.angle_gamma   90.00
#
_symmetry.space_group_name_H-M   'P 1'
#
loop_
_entity.id
_entity.type
_entity.pdbx_description
1 polymer ?
#
loop_
_entity_poly.entity_id
_entity_poly.type
_entity_poly.pdbx_seq_one_letter_code
_entity_poly.pdbx_strand_id
1 'polypeptide(L)'
;MAEEDEIKKSEEYEEQGLAFANAEVVRLMKNNLPPDRMIKKRVKVGMNKFLEDTCVRICKKMGKEPFVYIEYDMFKKAIKPFEELKGLEIEKERLIASLNKIKADCDVMMNDVERKFSLFKENEEDEETC
;
A
#
# COMPACT_ATOMS: atom_id res chain seq x y z
N MET A 1 -5.62 -43.89 8.62
CA MET A 1 -4.91 -43.90 9.93
C MET A 1 -3.45 -43.47 9.78
N ALA A 2 -2.61 -44.12 8.97
CA ALA A 2 -1.22 -43.66 8.76
C ALA A 2 -1.09 -42.28 8.09
N GLU A 3 -1.99 -41.95 7.15
CA GLU A 3 -1.95 -40.68 6.40
C GLU A 3 -2.42 -39.46 7.23
N GLU A 4 -3.34 -39.65 8.18
CA GLU A 4 -3.78 -38.59 9.11
C GLU A 4 -2.74 -38.26 10.17
N ASP A 5 -1.94 -39.25 10.60
CA ASP A 5 -0.86 -39.04 11.56
C ASP A 5 0.34 -38.34 10.91
N GLU A 6 0.65 -38.60 9.63
CA GLU A 6 1.67 -37.84 8.91
C GLU A 6 1.29 -36.37 8.70
N ILE A 7 0.02 -36.09 8.40
CA ILE A 7 -0.50 -34.72 8.27
C ILE A 7 -0.43 -33.99 9.63
N LYS A 8 -0.87 -34.60 10.74
CA LYS A 8 -0.77 -33.97 12.07
C LYS A 8 0.68 -33.69 12.48
N LYS A 9 1.59 -34.61 12.19
CA LYS A 9 3.01 -34.44 12.51
C LYS A 9 3.63 -33.31 11.69
N SER A 10 3.34 -33.22 10.38
CA SER A 10 3.77 -32.09 9.55
C SER A 10 3.16 -30.78 10.03
N GLU A 11 1.93 -30.83 10.57
CA GLU A 11 1.25 -29.65 11.04
C GLU A 11 1.88 -29.05 12.32
N GLU A 12 2.34 -29.89 13.25
CA GLU A 12 3.11 -29.47 14.44
C GLU A 12 4.49 -28.89 14.08
N TYR A 13 5.20 -29.49 13.11
CA TYR A 13 6.49 -28.97 12.66
C TYR A 13 6.39 -27.58 12.01
N GLU A 14 5.28 -27.25 11.34
CA GLU A 14 5.07 -25.89 10.79
C GLU A 14 4.79 -24.82 11.86
N GLU A 15 4.30 -25.21 13.04
CA GLU A 15 4.16 -24.28 14.18
C GLU A 15 5.50 -24.10 14.92
N GLN A 16 6.40 -25.07 14.84
CA GLN A 16 7.78 -24.97 15.31
C GLN A 16 8.61 -24.09 14.36
N GLY A 17 8.63 -22.79 14.63
CA GLY A 17 9.39 -21.82 13.83
C GLY A 17 8.66 -20.49 13.60
N LEU A 18 7.48 -20.32 14.19
CA LEU A 18 6.77 -19.04 14.19
C LEU A 18 7.41 -18.08 15.21
N ALA A 19 7.67 -16.84 14.80
CA ALA A 19 8.26 -15.82 15.68
C ALA A 19 7.32 -15.38 16.81
N PHE A 20 6.00 -15.47 16.61
CA PHE A 20 4.99 -15.12 17.61
C PHE A 20 4.18 -16.33 18.06
N ALA A 21 3.61 -16.26 19.27
CA ALA A 21 2.67 -17.26 19.76
C ALA A 21 1.42 -17.31 18.86
N ASN A 22 1.29 -18.40 18.08
CA ASN A 22 0.20 -18.54 17.10
C ASN A 22 -1.19 -18.42 17.74
N ALA A 23 -1.37 -18.94 18.95
CA ALA A 23 -2.61 -18.84 19.70
C ALA A 23 -3.05 -17.39 19.95
N GLU A 24 -2.09 -16.50 20.28
CA GLU A 24 -2.37 -15.11 20.57
C GLU A 24 -2.73 -14.33 19.30
N VAL A 25 -1.99 -14.57 18.22
CA VAL A 25 -2.30 -14.02 16.89
C VAL A 25 -3.71 -14.44 16.46
N VAL A 26 -4.05 -15.73 16.60
CA VAL A 26 -5.38 -16.26 16.25
C VAL A 26 -6.48 -15.66 17.12
N ARG A 27 -6.22 -15.44 18.41
CA ARG A 27 -7.16 -14.79 19.33
C ARG A 27 -7.48 -13.37 18.87
N LEU A 28 -6.46 -12.57 18.57
CA LEU A 28 -6.62 -11.21 18.03
C LEU A 28 -7.41 -11.21 16.72
N MET A 29 -7.12 -12.16 15.82
CA MET A 29 -7.87 -12.30 14.57
C MET A 29 -9.34 -12.60 14.81
N LYS A 30 -9.67 -13.58 15.66
CA LYS A 30 -11.06 -13.94 15.97
C LYS A 30 -11.85 -12.79 16.59
N ASN A 31 -11.22 -11.98 17.44
CA ASN A 31 -11.87 -10.83 18.08
C ASN A 31 -12.21 -9.70 17.08
N ASN A 32 -11.56 -9.67 15.91
CA ASN A 32 -11.74 -8.62 14.89
C ASN A 32 -12.40 -9.15 13.60
N LEU A 33 -12.76 -10.44 13.56
CA LEU A 33 -13.50 -11.06 12.47
C LEU A 33 -14.94 -11.36 12.91
N PRO A 34 -15.89 -11.49 11.98
CA PRO A 34 -17.24 -11.93 12.31
C PRO A 34 -17.20 -13.32 12.99
N PRO A 35 -18.04 -13.56 14.01
CA PRO A 35 -17.94 -14.73 14.90
C PRO A 35 -18.23 -16.07 14.20
N ASP A 36 -18.89 -16.04 13.05
CA ASP A 36 -19.22 -17.19 12.21
C ASP A 36 -18.06 -17.64 11.30
N ARG A 37 -16.94 -16.89 11.28
CA ARG A 37 -15.84 -17.16 10.35
C ARG A 37 -14.80 -18.11 10.93
N MET A 38 -14.56 -19.20 10.20
CA MET A 38 -13.48 -20.14 10.50
C MET A 38 -12.16 -19.74 9.82
N ILE A 39 -11.06 -19.73 10.58
CA ILE A 39 -9.73 -19.39 10.07
C ILE A 39 -8.97 -20.67 9.71
N LYS A 40 -8.63 -20.85 8.43
CA LYS A 40 -7.82 -21.99 7.95
C LYS A 40 -6.39 -21.91 8.48
N LYS A 41 -5.74 -23.06 8.71
CA LYS A 41 -4.36 -23.14 9.24
C LYS A 41 -3.36 -22.27 8.48
N ARG A 42 -3.35 -22.35 7.14
CA ARG A 42 -2.50 -21.51 6.27
C ARG A 42 -2.62 -20.01 6.55
N VAL A 43 -3.82 -19.54 6.88
CA VAL A 43 -4.07 -18.12 7.17
C VAL A 43 -3.49 -17.74 8.53
N LYS A 44 -3.58 -18.63 9.53
CA LYS A 44 -2.98 -18.42 10.86
C LYS A 44 -1.45 -18.30 10.76
N VAL A 45 -0.82 -19.26 10.08
CA VAL A 45 0.62 -19.29 9.83
C VAL A 45 1.06 -18.08 8.99
N GLY A 46 0.30 -17.76 7.93
CA GLY A 46 0.58 -16.62 7.06
C GLY A 46 0.52 -15.28 7.81
N MET A 47 -0.45 -15.10 8.70
CA MET A 47 -0.54 -13.90 9.53
C MET A 47 0.68 -13.77 10.44
N ASN A 48 1.09 -14.87 11.07
CA ASN A 48 2.25 -14.86 11.97
C ASN A 48 3.55 -14.47 11.22
N LYS A 49 3.80 -15.07 10.05
CA LYS A 49 4.93 -14.70 9.19
C LYS A 49 4.85 -13.26 8.69
N PHE A 50 3.66 -12.75 8.38
CA PHE A 50 3.48 -11.35 7.99
C PHE A 50 3.84 -10.38 9.12
N LEU A 51 3.43 -10.69 10.36
CA LEU A 51 3.80 -9.90 11.54
C LEU A 51 5.31 -9.94 11.76
N GLU A 52 5.94 -11.10 11.54
CA GLU A 52 7.40 -11.28 11.66
C GLU A 52 8.13 -10.40 10.66
N ASP A 53 7.77 -10.50 9.38
CA ASP A 53 8.32 -9.66 8.31
C ASP A 53 8.13 -8.16 8.61
N THR A 54 6.98 -7.78 9.14
CA THR A 54 6.68 -6.39 9.50
C THR A 54 7.59 -5.91 10.63
N CYS A 55 7.75 -6.72 11.68
CA CYS A 55 8.66 -6.42 12.78
C CYS A 55 10.10 -6.29 12.29
N VAL A 56 10.58 -7.22 11.45
CA VAL A 56 11.93 -7.17 10.86
C VAL A 56 12.13 -5.89 10.04
N ARG A 57 11.15 -5.47 9.24
CA ARG A 57 11.24 -4.22 8.45
C ARG A 57 11.33 -2.99 9.35
N ILE A 58 10.52 -2.93 10.41
CA ILE A 58 10.55 -1.83 11.38
C ILE A 58 11.92 -1.79 12.08
N CYS A 59 12.42 -2.93 12.56
CA CYS A 59 13.74 -3.05 13.19
C CYS A 59 14.87 -2.62 12.26
N LYS A 60 14.88 -3.08 11.00
CA LYS A 60 15.86 -2.65 9.99
C LYS A 60 15.81 -1.14 9.73
N LYS A 61 14.63 -0.53 9.81
CA LYS A 61 14.47 0.92 9.62
C LYS A 61 15.00 1.71 10.83
N MET A 62 14.72 1.24 12.05
CA MET A 62 15.26 1.84 13.28
C MET A 62 16.79 1.73 13.34
N GLY A 63 17.35 0.58 12.93
CA GLY A 63 18.80 0.34 12.91
C GLY A 63 19.59 1.13 11.85
N LYS A 64 18.95 1.95 11.02
CA LYS A 64 19.65 2.88 10.12
C LYS A 64 20.10 4.16 10.83
N GLU A 65 19.54 4.44 12.01
CA GLU A 65 19.93 5.61 12.80
C GLU A 65 21.33 5.38 13.39
N PRO A 66 22.20 6.41 13.43
CA PRO A 66 23.60 6.27 13.82
C PRO A 66 23.82 6.11 15.34
N PHE A 67 22.75 6.02 16.11
CA PHE A 67 22.79 5.99 17.57
C PHE A 67 22.82 4.56 18.11
N VAL A 68 23.53 4.37 19.22
CA VAL A 68 23.64 3.06 19.90
C VAL A 68 22.32 2.65 20.57
N TYR A 69 21.52 3.63 21.00
CA TYR A 69 20.23 3.40 21.63
C TYR A 69 19.09 3.67 20.66
N ILE A 70 18.09 2.79 20.66
CA ILE A 70 16.84 2.99 19.93
C ILE A 70 15.84 3.67 20.85
N GLU A 71 15.49 4.91 20.52
CA GLU A 71 14.52 5.71 21.27
C GLU A 71 13.09 5.58 20.71
N TYR A 72 12.09 5.95 21.53
CA TYR A 72 10.69 5.87 21.12
C TYR A 72 10.38 6.72 19.89
N ASP A 73 11.05 7.86 19.72
CA ASP A 73 10.89 8.71 18.53
C ASP A 73 11.37 8.00 17.26
N MET A 74 12.39 7.14 17.35
CA MET A 74 12.87 6.33 16.23
C MET A 74 11.83 5.27 15.86
N PHE A 75 11.21 4.64 16.85
CA PHE A 75 10.09 3.71 16.65
C PHE A 75 8.91 4.40 15.98
N LYS A 76 8.48 5.57 16.49
CA LYS A 76 7.37 6.35 15.93
C LYS A 76 7.61 6.72 14.47
N LYS A 77 8.83 7.17 14.12
CA LYS A 77 9.23 7.43 12.73
C LYS A 77 9.25 6.15 11.88
N ALA A 78 9.64 5.02 12.46
CA ALA A 78 9.71 3.75 11.77
C ALA A 78 8.32 3.23 11.38
N ILE A 79 7.34 3.28 12.30
CA ILE A 79 5.97 2.79 12.10
C ILE A 79 5.07 3.72 11.29
N LYS A 80 5.39 5.02 11.22
CA LYS A 80 4.60 6.05 10.52
C LYS A 80 4.02 5.63 9.15
N PRO A 81 4.79 5.00 8.23
CA PRO A 81 4.24 4.57 6.94
C PRO A 81 3.15 3.50 7.04
N PHE A 82 3.15 2.69 8.09
CA PHE A 82 2.15 1.65 8.33
C PHE A 82 0.87 2.24 8.95
N GLU A 83 0.99 3.30 9.74
CA GLU A 83 -0.16 4.03 10.30
C GLU A 83 -0.85 4.90 9.24
N GLU A 84 -0.06 5.57 8.40
CA GLU A 84 -0.54 6.53 7.40
C GLU A 84 -0.97 5.89 6.07
N LEU A 85 -0.88 4.57 5.92
CA LEU A 85 -1.18 3.87 4.67
C LEU A 85 -2.58 4.19 4.12
N LYS A 86 -3.57 4.35 5.02
CA LYS A 86 -4.94 4.76 4.63
C LYS A 86 -5.01 6.22 4.16
N GLY A 87 -4.20 7.11 4.72
CA GLY A 87 -4.12 8.51 4.29
C GLY A 87 -3.41 8.66 2.95
N LEU A 88 -2.40 7.82 2.68
CA LEU A 88 -1.67 7.82 1.40
C LEU A 88 -2.55 7.46 0.20
N GLU A 89 -3.48 6.51 0.35
CA GLU A 89 -4.41 6.16 -0.75
C GLU A 89 -5.34 7.35 -1.10
N ILE A 90 -5.83 8.06 -0.08
CA ILE A 90 -6.67 9.26 -0.24
C ILE A 90 -5.88 10.40 -0.88
N GLU A 91 -4.66 10.66 -0.41
CA GLU A 91 -3.78 11.67 -1.01
C GLU A 91 -3.41 11.33 -2.45
N LYS A 92 -3.17 10.05 -2.76
CA LYS A 92 -2.95 9.58 -4.13
C LYS A 92 -4.15 9.89 -5.02
N GLU A 93 -5.37 9.60 -4.59
CA GLU A 93 -6.59 9.94 -5.34
C GLU A 93 -6.72 11.46 -5.56
N ARG A 94 -6.45 12.25 -4.52
CA ARG A 94 -6.47 13.72 -4.58
C ARG A 94 -5.45 14.27 -5.60
N LEU A 95 -4.24 13.72 -5.61
CA LEU A 95 -3.18 14.11 -6.55
C LEU A 95 -3.55 13.75 -7.99
N ILE A 96 -4.11 12.56 -8.22
CA ILE A 96 -4.58 12.14 -9.56
C ILE A 96 -5.70 13.07 -10.06
N ALA A 97 -6.67 13.40 -9.20
CA ALA A 97 -7.72 14.34 -9.56
C ALA A 97 -7.16 15.72 -9.93
N SER A 98 -6.17 16.20 -9.18
CA SER A 98 -5.49 17.47 -9.45
C SER A 98 -4.74 17.44 -10.78
N LEU A 99 -4.04 16.35 -11.08
CA LEU A 99 -3.34 16.16 -12.36
C LEU A 99 -4.31 16.14 -13.55
N ASN A 100 -5.45 15.46 -13.42
CA ASN A 100 -6.46 15.42 -14.47
C ASN A 100 -7.05 16.80 -14.75
N LYS A 101 -7.23 17.63 -13.71
CA LYS A 101 -7.66 19.02 -13.87
C LYS A 101 -6.64 19.84 -14.66
N ILE A 102 -5.36 19.76 -14.28
CA ILE A 102 -4.28 20.47 -14.99
C ILE A 102 -4.22 20.03 -16.46
N LYS A 103 -4.39 18.73 -16.72
CA LYS A 103 -4.43 18.21 -18.10
C LYS A 103 -5.59 18.81 -18.89
N ALA A 104 -6.80 18.86 -18.32
CA ALA A 104 -7.95 19.46 -18.97
C ALA A 104 -7.72 20.96 -19.25
N ASP A 105 -7.10 21.67 -18.31
CA ASP A 105 -6.72 23.08 -18.51
C ASP A 105 -5.70 23.22 -19.67
N CYS A 106 -4.72 22.32 -19.77
CA CYS A 106 -3.80 22.26 -20.91
C CYS A 106 -4.50 21.99 -22.25
N ASP A 107 -5.46 21.07 -22.28
CA ASP A 107 -6.22 20.74 -23.49
C ASP A 107 -7.06 21.95 -23.96
N VAL A 108 -7.65 22.70 -23.03
CA VAL A 108 -8.37 23.95 -23.35
C VAL A 108 -7.42 24.99 -23.93
N MET A 109 -6.25 25.20 -23.30
CA MET A 109 -5.24 26.15 -23.81
C MET A 109 -4.76 25.76 -25.21
N MET A 110 -4.59 24.46 -25.47
CA MET A 110 -4.17 23.95 -26.78
C MET A 110 -5.23 24.25 -27.86
N ASN A 111 -6.50 23.97 -27.57
CA ASN A 111 -7.61 24.29 -28.47
C ASN A 111 -7.73 25.80 -28.74
N ASP A 112 -7.52 26.64 -27.72
CA ASP A 112 -7.58 28.10 -27.88
C ASP A 112 -6.44 28.63 -28.78
N VAL A 113 -5.25 28.05 -28.65
CA VAL A 113 -4.11 28.34 -29.54
C VAL A 113 -4.47 27.90 -30.96
N GLU A 114 -4.86 26.65 -31.16
CA GLU A 114 -5.23 26.14 -32.49
C GLU A 114 -6.34 26.98 -33.14
N ARG A 115 -7.38 27.35 -32.39
CA ARG A 115 -8.47 28.19 -32.90
C ARG A 115 -7.96 29.58 -33.31
N LYS A 116 -7.20 30.26 -32.46
CA LYS A 116 -6.68 31.61 -32.77
C LYS A 116 -5.73 31.58 -33.97
N PHE A 117 -4.87 30.58 -34.04
CA PHE A 117 -3.87 30.46 -35.11
C PHE A 117 -4.39 29.83 -36.40
N SER A 118 -5.52 29.13 -36.37
CA SER A 118 -6.23 28.70 -37.59
C SER A 118 -7.00 29.86 -38.22
N LEU A 119 -7.60 30.75 -37.40
CA LEU A 119 -8.24 31.98 -37.89
C LEU A 119 -7.24 32.92 -38.58
N PHE A 120 -5.97 32.97 -38.14
CA PHE A 120 -4.95 33.76 -38.84
C PHE A 120 -4.65 33.25 -40.25
N LYS A 121 -4.78 31.94 -40.51
CA LYS A 121 -4.58 31.39 -41.87
C LYS A 121 -5.72 31.73 -42.83
N GLU A 122 -6.96 31.71 -42.36
CA GLU A 122 -8.12 32.05 -43.21
C GLU A 122 -8.15 33.54 -43.59
N ASN A 123 -7.71 34.44 -42.69
CA ASN A 123 -7.69 35.88 -42.98
C ASN A 123 -6.55 36.33 -43.92
N GLU A 124 -5.47 35.55 -44.06
CA GLU A 124 -4.40 35.85 -45.04
C GLU A 124 -4.81 35.43 -46.48
N GLU A 125 -5.66 34.42 -46.64
CA GLU A 125 -6.13 33.95 -47.96
C GLU A 125 -7.19 34.89 -48.59
N ASP A 126 -7.94 35.63 -47.77
CA ASP A 126 -8.97 36.57 -48.23
C ASP A 126 -8.39 37.95 -48.64
N GLU A 127 -7.17 38.31 -48.23
CA GLU A 127 -6.52 39.57 -48.62
C GLU A 127 -5.75 39.49 -49.95
N GLU A 128 -5.39 38.31 -50.44
CA GLU A 128 -4.69 38.12 -51.73
C GLU A 128 -5.64 38.07 -52.95
N THR A 129 -6.97 38.12 -52.76
CA THR A 129 -7.97 38.01 -53.84
C THR A 129 -8.75 39.29 -54.17
N CYS A 130 -8.32 40.47 -53.70
CA CYS A 130 -8.85 41.78 -54.13
C CYS A 130 -7.88 42.59 -54.99
#